data_AF-A0A7Y7TJE9-F1
#
_entry.id   AF-A0A7Y7TJE9-F1
#
_cell.length_a   1.000
_cell.length_b   1.000
_cell.length_c   1.000
_cell.angle_alpha   90.00
_cell.angle_beta   90.00
_cell.angle_gamma   90.00
#
_symmetry.space_group_name_H-M   'P 1'
#
loop_
_entity.id
_entity.type
_entity.pdbx_description
1 polymer ?
#
loop_
_entity_poly.entity_id
_entity_poly.type
_entity_poly.pdbx_seq_one_letter_code
_entity_poly.pdbx_strand_id
1 'polypeptide(L)'
;MLVSPCGIICSECPYYNNECTGCKNNEGKVFWSKDVTENGICPMYDCSINNKKLSNCGKCNEIPCQLYYNTKDPDISEEQHQESILERVAVLRVNNLR
;
A
#
# COMPACT_ATOMS: atom_id res chain seq x y z
N MET A 1 -6.27 11.58 8.88
CA MET A 1 -5.84 11.10 7.55
C MET A 1 -5.77 9.59 7.62
N LEU A 2 -6.55 8.86 6.81
CA LEU A 2 -6.45 7.40 6.73
C LEU A 2 -5.42 7.05 5.68
N VAL A 3 -4.38 6.32 6.08
CA VAL A 3 -3.27 5.92 5.20
C VAL A 3 -3.20 4.40 5.19
N SER A 4 -3.09 3.82 4.00
CA SER A 4 -2.88 2.39 3.83
C SER A 4 -1.52 1.96 4.38
N PRO A 5 -1.30 0.68 4.69
CA PRO A 5 0.01 0.19 5.13
C PRO A 5 1.15 0.50 4.16
N CYS A 6 0.85 0.68 2.87
CA CYS A 6 1.83 0.96 1.83
C CYS A 6 1.97 2.45 1.50
N GLY A 7 1.27 3.35 2.20
CA GLY A 7 1.44 4.80 2.10
C GLY A 7 0.42 5.53 1.22
N ILE A 8 -0.58 4.84 0.67
CA ILE A 8 -1.65 5.48 -0.11
C ILE A 8 -2.58 6.22 0.85
N ILE A 9 -2.89 7.47 0.54
CA ILE A 9 -3.84 8.28 1.28
C ILE A 9 -5.26 7.91 0.81
N CYS A 10 -6.07 7.29 1.68
CA CYS A 10 -7.37 6.78 1.28
C CYS A 10 -8.33 7.88 0.80
N SER A 11 -8.23 9.11 1.34
CA SER A 11 -9.06 10.24 0.87
C SER A 11 -8.74 10.71 -0.55
N GLU A 12 -7.60 10.30 -1.11
CA GLU A 12 -7.19 10.60 -2.49
C GLU A 12 -7.43 9.40 -3.41
N CYS A 13 -7.91 8.27 -2.86
CA CYS A 13 -8.18 7.05 -3.61
C CYS A 13 -9.63 7.07 -4.12
N PRO A 14 -9.88 6.95 -5.45
CA PRO A 14 -11.23 7.01 -6.01
C PRO A 14 -12.13 5.84 -5.57
N TYR A 15 -11.54 4.74 -5.08
CA TYR A 15 -12.28 3.55 -4.62
C TYR A 15 -12.71 3.64 -3.15
N TYR A 16 -12.12 4.53 -2.36
CA TYR A 16 -12.42 4.65 -0.94
C TYR A 16 -13.83 5.24 -0.73
N ASN A 17 -14.60 4.65 0.20
CA ASN A 17 -16.03 4.94 0.44
C ASN A 17 -16.98 4.61 -0.73
N ASN A 18 -16.50 3.93 -1.77
CA ASN A 18 -17.34 3.33 -2.80
C ASN A 18 -17.25 1.81 -2.69
N GLU A 19 -16.22 1.21 -3.29
CA GLU A 19 -16.00 -0.25 -3.29
C GLU A 19 -14.97 -0.70 -2.25
N CYS A 20 -14.35 0.24 -1.52
CA CYS A 20 -13.31 -0.03 -0.54
C CYS A 20 -13.56 0.71 0.78
N THR A 21 -13.46 -0.02 1.91
CA THR A 21 -13.58 0.53 3.28
C THR A 21 -12.22 0.88 3.91
N GLY A 22 -11.14 0.75 3.14
CA GLY A 22 -9.76 0.98 3.55
C GLY A 22 -9.01 -0.31 3.90
N CYS A 23 -7.70 -0.35 3.57
CA CYS A 23 -6.89 -1.56 3.62
C CYS A 23 -6.88 -2.29 4.97
N LYS A 24 -6.99 -1.54 6.08
CA LYS A 24 -7.05 -2.14 7.42
C LYS A 24 -8.39 -2.81 7.70
N ASN A 25 -9.49 -2.21 7.24
CA ASN A 25 -10.84 -2.71 7.49
C ASN A 25 -11.17 -3.94 6.62
N ASN A 26 -10.62 -4.01 5.41
CA ASN A 26 -10.78 -5.15 4.52
C ASN A 26 -9.63 -6.18 4.60
N GLU A 27 -8.72 -6.05 5.58
CA GLU A 27 -7.58 -6.95 5.77
C GLU A 27 -6.71 -7.14 4.50
N GLY A 28 -6.57 -6.08 3.70
CA GLY A 28 -5.80 -6.12 2.45
C GLY A 28 -6.53 -6.79 1.27
N LYS A 29 -7.79 -7.22 1.43
CA LYS A 29 -8.63 -7.81 0.38
C LYS A 29 -9.26 -6.71 -0.47
N VAL A 30 -8.45 -6.13 -1.35
CA VAL A 30 -8.87 -5.07 -2.30
C VAL A 30 -9.49 -5.70 -3.55
N PHE A 31 -10.25 -4.92 -4.33
CA PHE A 31 -11.06 -5.45 -5.44
C PHE A 31 -10.28 -6.31 -6.43
N TRP A 32 -9.02 -5.95 -6.72
CA TRP A 32 -8.15 -6.64 -7.68
C TRP A 32 -7.34 -7.79 -7.07
N SER A 33 -7.19 -7.88 -5.74
CA SER A 33 -6.22 -8.83 -5.15
C SER A 33 -6.60 -10.28 -5.39
N LYS A 34 -7.91 -10.58 -5.43
CA LYS A 34 -8.42 -11.92 -5.77
C LYS A 34 -8.04 -12.40 -7.18
N ASP A 35 -7.80 -11.48 -8.11
CA ASP A 35 -7.56 -11.81 -9.52
C ASP A 35 -6.06 -11.95 -9.82
N VAL A 36 -5.18 -11.43 -8.94
CA VAL A 36 -3.72 -11.37 -9.18
C VAL A 36 -2.87 -11.99 -8.07
N THR A 37 -3.47 -12.41 -6.96
CA THR A 37 -2.76 -13.08 -5.85
C THR A 37 -3.45 -14.37 -5.46
N GLU A 38 -2.67 -15.41 -5.14
CA GLU A 38 -3.19 -16.73 -4.79
C GLU A 38 -4.06 -16.72 -3.53
N ASN A 39 -3.68 -15.91 -2.53
CA ASN A 39 -4.42 -15.79 -1.27
C ASN A 39 -5.51 -14.71 -1.29
N GLY A 40 -5.66 -13.98 -2.39
CA GLY A 40 -6.60 -12.87 -2.53
C GLY A 40 -6.28 -11.65 -1.66
N ILE A 41 -5.06 -11.52 -1.14
CA ILE A 41 -4.63 -10.42 -0.27
C ILE A 41 -3.57 -9.58 -0.99
N CYS A 42 -3.68 -8.26 -0.89
CA CYS A 42 -2.66 -7.34 -1.41
C CYS A 42 -1.26 -7.71 -0.87
N PRO A 43 -0.25 -7.89 -1.74
CA PRO A 43 1.05 -8.42 -1.32
C PRO A 43 1.79 -7.47 -0.37
N MET A 44 1.58 -6.15 -0.50
CA MET A 44 2.15 -5.16 0.43
C MET A 44 1.50 -5.20 1.82
N TYR A 45 0.19 -5.45 1.88
CA TYR A 45 -0.51 -5.65 3.15
C TYR A 45 -0.04 -6.94 3.82
N ASP A 46 -0.01 -8.04 3.06
CA ASP A 46 0.36 -9.35 3.56
C ASP A 46 1.81 -9.36 4.08
N CYS A 47 2.74 -8.76 3.31
CA CYS A 47 4.12 -8.63 3.73
C CYS A 47 4.28 -7.81 5.03
N SER A 48 3.74 -6.58 5.07
CA SER A 48 3.96 -5.68 6.21
C SER A 48 3.17 -6.09 7.45
N ILE A 49 1.88 -6.36 7.32
CA ILE A 49 0.97 -6.59 8.45
C ILE A 49 0.96 -8.07 8.86
N ASN A 50 0.75 -8.99 7.93
CA ASN A 50 0.56 -10.40 8.26
C ASN A 50 1.89 -11.12 8.53
N ASN A 51 2.91 -10.91 7.69
CA ASN A 51 4.17 -11.63 7.77
C ASN A 51 5.16 -10.94 8.71
N LYS A 52 5.48 -9.66 8.46
CA LYS A 52 6.47 -8.90 9.26
C LYS A 52 5.90 -8.31 10.56
N LYS A 53 4.58 -8.40 10.79
CA LYS A 53 3.89 -7.86 11.98
C LYS A 53 4.17 -6.38 12.25
N LEU A 54 4.38 -5.60 11.20
CA LEU A 54 4.57 -4.15 11.25
C LEU A 54 3.23 -3.44 11.18
N SER A 55 3.18 -2.19 11.63
CA SER A 55 1.97 -1.36 11.52
C SER A 55 1.78 -0.75 10.12
N ASN A 56 2.87 -0.62 9.36
CA ASN A 56 2.93 -0.19 7.96
C ASN A 56 4.35 -0.45 7.39
N CYS A 57 4.51 -0.30 6.08
CA CYS A 57 5.80 -0.45 5.40
C CYS A 57 6.86 0.54 5.90
N GLY A 58 6.47 1.70 6.44
CA GLY A 58 7.39 2.72 6.96
C GLY A 58 8.21 2.28 8.17
N LYS A 59 7.79 1.22 8.86
CA LYS A 59 8.56 0.57 9.94
C LYS A 59 9.54 -0.49 9.43
N CYS A 60 9.56 -0.76 8.12
CA CYS A 60 10.48 -1.71 7.51
C CYS A 60 11.80 -1.01 7.19
N ASN A 61 12.93 -1.59 7.61
CA ASN A 61 14.27 -1.02 7.35
C ASN A 61 14.65 -1.02 5.86
N GLU A 62 13.93 -1.78 5.05
CA GLU A 62 14.16 -1.92 3.62
C GLU A 62 13.29 -0.97 2.78
N ILE A 63 12.49 -0.07 3.37
CA ILE A 63 11.57 0.79 2.60
C ILE A 63 12.32 1.92 1.84
N PRO A 64 12.07 2.12 0.53
CA PRO A 64 11.25 1.30 -0.38
C PRO A 64 12.00 0.03 -0.81
N CYS A 65 11.34 -1.12 -0.71
CA CYS A 65 11.91 -2.41 -1.10
C CYS A 65 11.42 -2.84 -2.48
N GLN A 66 11.94 -3.96 -3.00
CA GLN A 66 11.57 -4.50 -4.32
C GLN A 66 10.06 -4.68 -4.52
N LEU A 67 9.30 -4.91 -3.44
CA LEU A 67 7.85 -5.04 -3.52
C LEU A 67 7.16 -3.75 -3.98
N TYR A 68 7.69 -2.56 -3.65
CA TYR A 68 7.16 -1.29 -4.17
C TYR A 68 7.32 -1.23 -5.69
N TYR A 69 8.53 -1.53 -6.18
CA TYR A 69 8.86 -1.51 -7.60
C TYR A 69 8.16 -2.61 -8.42
N ASN A 70 7.84 -3.74 -7.80
CA ASN A 70 7.13 -4.84 -8.48
C ASN A 70 5.60 -4.66 -8.48
N THR A 71 5.05 -3.73 -7.70
CA THR A 71 3.60 -3.52 -7.59
C THR A 71 3.19 -2.24 -8.31
N LYS A 72 3.55 -2.16 -9.60
CA LYS A 72 3.13 -1.08 -10.49
C LYS A 72 1.70 -1.29 -10.97
N ASP A 73 0.91 -0.23 -10.94
CA ASP A 73 -0.39 -0.23 -11.61
C ASP A 73 -0.19 -0.32 -13.14
N PRO A 74 -0.83 -1.27 -13.84
CA PRO A 74 -0.69 -1.39 -15.30
C PRO A 74 -1.14 -0.12 -16.04
N ASP A 75 -2.02 0.70 -15.46
CA ASP A 75 -2.62 1.87 -16.10
C ASP A 75 -1.80 3.16 -15.95
N ILE A 76 -0.66 3.12 -15.26
CA ILE A 76 0.23 4.28 -15.07
C ILE A 76 1.61 4.07 -15.71
N SER A 77 2.26 5.17 -16.08
CA SER A 77 3.62 5.14 -16.60
C SER A 77 4.64 4.74 -15.53
N GLU A 78 5.86 4.39 -15.97
CA GLU A 78 6.95 4.10 -15.04
C GLU A 78 7.31 5.33 -14.22
N GLU A 79 7.34 6.51 -14.83
CA GLU A 79 7.64 7.78 -14.15
C GLU A 79 6.61 8.07 -13.04
N GLN A 80 5.32 7.94 -13.37
CA GLN A 80 4.23 8.11 -12.38
C GLN A 80 4.35 7.10 -11.23
N HIS A 81 4.76 5.87 -11.53
CA HIS A 81 4.98 4.86 -10.51
C HIS A 81 6.14 5.24 -9.57
N GLN A 82 7.28 5.65 -10.12
CA GLN A 82 8.45 6.06 -9.36
C GLN A 82 8.14 7.27 -8.46
N GLU A 83 7.41 8.27 -8.98
CA GLU A 83 6.93 9.41 -8.20
C GLU A 83 6.03 8.96 -7.04
N SER A 84 5.05 8.10 -7.32
CA SER A 84 4.15 7.55 -6.28
C SER A 84 4.91 6.81 -5.18
N ILE A 85 5.98 6.06 -5.49
CA ILE A 85 6.82 5.41 -4.48
C ILE A 85 7.42 6.45 -3.53
N LEU A 86 8.00 7.53 -4.06
CA LEU A 86 8.62 8.58 -3.25
C LEU A 86 7.61 9.25 -2.32
N GLU A 87 6.43 9.61 -2.83
CA GLU A 87 5.34 10.21 -2.06
C GLU A 87 4.87 9.29 -0.93
N ARG A 88 4.62 8.02 -1.25
CA ARG A 88 4.16 7.01 -0.27
C ARG A 88 5.19 6.79 0.83
N VAL A 89 6.49 6.78 0.50
CA VAL A 89 7.57 6.67 1.49
C VAL A 89 7.62 7.92 2.38
N ALA A 90 7.49 9.11 1.80
CA ALA A 90 7.47 10.36 2.55
C ALA A 90 6.28 10.40 3.54
N VAL A 91 5.08 10.04 3.09
CA VAL A 91 3.88 9.93 3.94
C VAL A 91 4.14 9.00 5.12
N LEU A 92 4.73 7.83 4.87
CA LEU A 92 4.98 6.84 5.92
C LEU A 92 6.06 7.28 6.92
N ARG A 93 7.11 7.96 6.47
CA ARG A 93 8.21 8.40 7.35
C ARG A 93 7.86 9.63 8.19
N VAL A 94 7.08 10.56 7.64
CA VAL A 94 6.62 11.76 8.38
C VAL A 94 5.64 11.37 9.51
N ASN A 95 4.76 10.39 9.26
CA ASN A 95 3.79 9.92 10.26
C ASN A 95 4.38 8.98 11.32
N ASN A 96 5.67 8.66 11.25
CA ASN A 96 6.36 7.81 12.23
C ASN A 96 6.96 8.60 13.41
N LEU A 97 6.76 9.92 13.46
CA LEU A 97 7.28 10.84 14.49
C LEU A 97 6.28 11.15 15.63
N ARG A 98 5.24 10.33 15.81
CA ARG A 98 4.29 10.44 16.92
C ARG A 98 4.28 9.18 17.76
#